data_AF-A0A161LUD2-F1
#
_entry.id   AF-A0A161LUD2-F1
#
_cell.length_a   1.000
_cell.length_b   1.000
_cell.length_c   1.000
_cell.angle_alpha   90.00
_cell.angle_beta   90.00
_cell.angle_gamma   90.00
#
_symmetry.space_group_name_H-M   'P 1'
#
loop_
_entity.id
_entity.type
_entity.pdbx_description
1 polymer ?
#
loop_
_entity_poly.entity_id
_entity_poly.type
_entity_poly.pdbx_seq_one_letter_code
_entity_poly.pdbx_strand_id
1 'polypeptide(L)'
;MEKIKKDDYRLLHTGFYNIYPIQNEISFATLPNESNKDISSDDLLIDDYYGRVFSSWLYNNLTPYGVGEKLNYYPTGISNEIVDTFRVPYRKIPIFKVSSLDSISPLVSEMEKANPNYQILLRGQHSHYPIDRDKDEKRHLYGSEDIKEPSFLPSHLRSNFNENFMHSMWHSQAAILLNDIGIDYSEELTPLEFQEYQKDIMAIKGGIDMNGFALGIAQHYGMPSIGLDLTKTLKVAAWFALNKMIIDNEGITKTEPIKDFKNSIIYVFRCPENSVFSYSRVRPKIFPSGRPDAQDAWFGHVGWGYAKNQLGSYLMCGFKMQPDFLNGLPKDFEKDLFPKKEYDPILNYFVKMKNRGCYESEARRALNKIYLFE
;
A
#
# COMPACT_ATOMS: atom_id res chain seq x y z
N MET A 1 2.96 9.45 -18.92
CA MET A 1 2.82 10.91 -18.62
C MET A 1 1.55 11.48 -19.25
N GLU A 2 0.84 12.39 -18.57
CA GLU A 2 -0.31 13.15 -19.13
C GLU A 2 0.11 14.58 -19.51
N LYS A 3 -0.28 15.06 -20.71
CA LYS A 3 -0.07 16.46 -21.14
C LYS A 3 -1.17 17.37 -20.62
N ILE A 4 -0.78 18.51 -20.04
CA ILE A 4 -1.69 19.52 -19.51
C ILE A 4 -1.20 20.93 -19.88
N LYS A 5 -2.07 21.93 -19.75
CA LYS A 5 -1.72 23.33 -19.96
C LYS A 5 -1.28 24.01 -18.66
N LYS A 6 -0.59 25.15 -18.75
CA LYS A 6 -0.19 25.97 -17.59
C LYS A 6 -1.38 26.50 -16.78
N ASP A 7 -2.51 26.74 -17.42
CA ASP A 7 -3.76 27.22 -16.82
C ASP A 7 -4.70 26.08 -16.39
N ASP A 8 -4.23 24.83 -16.39
CA ASP A 8 -5.01 23.69 -15.93
C ASP A 8 -5.43 23.88 -14.47
N TYR A 9 -6.74 23.82 -14.22
CA TYR A 9 -7.35 24.05 -12.91
C TYR A 9 -6.80 23.11 -11.82
N ARG A 10 -6.29 21.93 -12.19
CA ARG A 10 -5.67 20.98 -11.26
C ARG A 10 -4.40 21.54 -10.63
N LEU A 11 -3.70 22.45 -11.32
CA LEU A 11 -2.51 23.14 -10.82
C LEU A 11 -2.83 24.26 -9.83
N LEU A 12 -4.05 24.81 -9.86
CA LEU A 12 -4.53 25.77 -8.87
C LEU A 12 -4.95 25.08 -7.56
N HIS A 13 -5.28 23.79 -7.65
CA HIS A 13 -5.89 23.00 -6.59
C HIS A 13 -5.17 21.66 -6.38
N THR A 14 -3.84 21.69 -6.39
CA THR A 14 -2.99 20.48 -6.42
C THR A 14 -3.32 19.47 -5.32
N GLY A 15 -3.62 19.94 -4.10
CA GLY A 15 -4.03 19.09 -2.98
C GLY A 15 -5.32 18.30 -3.21
N PHE A 16 -6.27 18.84 -3.99
CA PHE A 16 -7.52 18.14 -4.33
C PHE A 16 -7.34 17.05 -5.38
N TYR A 17 -6.24 17.08 -6.13
CA TYR A 17 -5.95 16.12 -7.20
C TYR A 17 -4.78 15.21 -6.87
N ASN A 18 -4.23 15.31 -5.66
CA ASN A 18 -3.01 14.63 -5.23
C ASN A 18 -1.82 14.90 -6.18
N ILE A 19 -1.67 16.15 -6.59
CA ILE A 19 -0.54 16.63 -7.39
C ILE A 19 0.47 17.28 -6.44
N TYR A 20 1.75 17.04 -6.67
CA TYR A 20 2.81 17.70 -5.93
C TYR A 20 2.89 19.18 -6.33
N PRO A 21 2.87 20.14 -5.37
CA PRO A 21 2.74 21.55 -5.69
C PRO A 21 3.97 22.16 -6.37
N ILE A 22 5.14 21.52 -6.24
CA ILE A 22 6.38 22.02 -6.85
C ILE A 22 6.49 21.48 -8.28
N GLN A 23 6.54 22.40 -9.24
CA GLN A 23 6.80 22.10 -10.65
C GLN A 23 8.30 22.10 -10.93
N ASN A 24 8.73 21.33 -11.93
CA ASN A 24 10.11 21.29 -12.41
C ASN A 24 11.15 20.92 -11.35
N GLU A 25 10.77 20.14 -10.32
CA GLU A 25 11.73 19.62 -9.35
C GLU A 25 12.64 18.58 -10.01
N ILE A 26 13.96 18.81 -9.96
CA ILE A 26 14.96 17.96 -10.59
C ILE A 26 15.95 17.41 -9.57
N SER A 27 16.46 16.21 -9.86
CA SER A 27 17.56 15.61 -9.14
C SER A 27 18.86 16.40 -9.36
N PHE A 28 19.70 16.46 -8.33
CA PHE A 28 21.08 16.91 -8.48
C PHE A 28 21.89 16.01 -9.43
N ALA A 29 21.47 14.75 -9.60
CA ALA A 29 22.10 13.76 -10.48
C ALA A 29 21.55 13.79 -11.91
N THR A 30 21.00 14.92 -12.34
CA THR A 30 20.48 15.09 -13.70
C THR A 30 21.60 15.14 -14.74
N LEU A 31 21.27 14.71 -15.95
CA LEU A 31 22.07 14.84 -17.16
C LEU A 31 21.21 15.46 -18.27
N PRO A 32 21.81 16.27 -19.17
CA PRO A 32 21.18 16.61 -20.43
C PRO A 32 20.84 15.34 -21.20
N ASN A 33 19.62 15.26 -21.74
CA ASN A 33 19.27 14.26 -22.74
C ASN A 33 19.85 14.71 -24.08
N GLU A 34 20.57 13.81 -24.75
CA GLU A 34 21.15 14.09 -26.08
C GLU A 34 20.08 14.12 -27.20
N SER A 35 18.84 13.74 -26.88
CA SER A 35 17.73 13.51 -27.81
C SER A 35 16.69 14.64 -27.85
N ASN A 36 17.10 15.88 -28.14
CA ASN A 36 16.39 16.86 -28.99
C ASN A 36 16.75 18.32 -28.69
N LYS A 37 16.71 19.14 -29.75
CA LYS A 37 16.82 20.60 -29.74
C LYS A 37 15.42 21.21 -29.91
N ASP A 38 15.17 22.28 -29.16
CA ASP A 38 14.03 23.20 -29.27
C ASP A 38 12.62 22.61 -29.15
N ILE A 39 12.06 22.72 -27.94
CA ILE A 39 10.62 22.73 -27.72
C ILE A 39 10.32 23.88 -26.75
N SER A 40 10.05 25.08 -27.27
CA SER A 40 9.34 26.10 -26.50
C SER A 40 7.84 25.77 -26.57
N SER A 41 7.39 24.80 -25.79
CA SER A 41 5.95 24.58 -25.60
C SER A 41 5.55 25.04 -24.21
N ASP A 42 4.47 25.80 -24.13
CA ASP A 42 3.80 26.13 -22.87
C ASP A 42 3.18 24.91 -22.17
N ASP A 43 3.24 23.73 -22.78
CA ASP A 43 2.71 22.49 -22.24
C ASP A 43 3.52 21.95 -21.05
N LEU A 44 2.79 21.44 -20.06
CA LEU A 44 3.30 20.72 -18.91
C LEU A 44 2.94 19.23 -19.02
N LEU A 45 3.66 18.40 -18.28
CA LEU A 45 3.51 16.95 -18.22
C LEU A 45 3.34 16.54 -16.76
N ILE A 46 2.33 15.74 -16.46
CA ILE A 46 2.12 15.11 -15.16
C ILE A 46 2.60 13.65 -15.21
N ASP A 47 3.46 13.28 -14.27
CA ASP A 47 3.72 11.90 -13.88
C ASP A 47 2.65 11.45 -12.89
N ASP A 48 1.63 10.73 -13.38
CA ASP A 48 0.46 10.34 -12.61
C ASP A 48 0.72 9.21 -11.60
N TYR A 49 1.95 8.65 -11.58
CA TYR A 49 2.40 7.75 -10.53
C TYR A 49 2.86 8.51 -9.28
N TYR A 50 3.43 9.72 -9.42
CA TYR A 50 4.01 10.46 -8.29
C TYR A 50 3.52 11.91 -8.15
N GLY A 51 2.56 12.33 -8.98
CA GLY A 51 1.98 13.67 -8.98
C GLY A 51 2.96 14.75 -9.38
N ARG A 52 4.04 14.42 -10.10
CA ARG A 52 5.10 15.38 -10.42
C ARG A 52 4.81 16.09 -11.73
N VAL A 53 5.04 17.39 -11.76
CA VAL A 53 4.75 18.25 -12.92
C VAL A 53 6.06 18.76 -13.52
N PHE A 54 6.25 18.54 -14.81
CA PHE A 54 7.41 19.02 -15.56
C PHE A 54 6.96 19.85 -16.74
N SER A 55 7.70 20.90 -17.07
CA SER A 55 7.60 21.51 -18.38
C SER A 55 8.07 20.53 -19.44
N SER A 56 7.44 20.56 -20.61
CA SER A 56 7.83 19.69 -21.73
C SER A 56 9.28 19.90 -22.13
N TRP A 57 9.78 21.14 -22.06
CA TRP A 57 11.20 21.43 -22.29
C TRP A 57 12.08 20.64 -21.32
N LEU A 58 11.80 20.71 -20.02
CA LEU A 58 12.61 20.04 -19.00
C LEU A 58 12.57 18.52 -19.19
N TYR A 59 11.38 17.94 -19.35
CA TYR A 59 11.22 16.49 -19.52
C TYR A 59 11.98 15.95 -20.74
N ASN A 60 11.97 16.68 -21.86
CA ASN A 60 12.63 16.26 -23.08
C ASN A 60 14.15 16.48 -23.05
N ASN A 61 14.62 17.53 -22.36
CA ASN A 61 16.03 17.93 -22.38
C ASN A 61 16.84 17.46 -21.17
N LEU A 62 16.21 17.04 -20.07
CA LEU A 62 16.88 16.60 -18.84
C LEU A 62 16.36 15.24 -18.37
N THR A 63 17.02 14.70 -17.34
CA THR A 63 16.57 13.53 -16.58
C THR A 63 16.07 13.95 -15.19
N PRO A 64 14.76 14.25 -15.02
CA PRO A 64 14.25 14.85 -13.78
C PRO A 64 14.53 14.01 -12.53
N TYR A 65 14.39 12.69 -12.59
CA TYR A 65 14.62 11.81 -11.44
C TYR A 65 16.09 11.39 -11.25
N GLY A 66 16.96 11.85 -12.15
CA GLY A 66 18.40 11.68 -12.09
C GLY A 66 18.89 10.29 -12.49
N VAL A 67 20.16 10.24 -12.87
CA VAL A 67 20.83 9.03 -13.35
C VAL A 67 21.30 8.18 -12.17
N GLY A 68 20.94 6.89 -12.19
CA GLY A 68 21.15 5.97 -11.07
C GLY A 68 22.60 5.83 -10.61
N GLU A 69 23.56 5.85 -11.54
CA GLU A 69 25.00 5.73 -11.23
C GLU A 69 25.55 6.91 -10.42
N LYS A 70 24.98 8.10 -10.63
CA LYS A 70 25.37 9.34 -9.93
C LYS A 70 24.69 9.52 -8.57
N LEU A 71 23.69 8.70 -8.28
CA LEU A 71 22.95 8.75 -7.02
C LEU A 71 23.60 7.85 -5.99
N ASN A 72 23.78 8.40 -4.79
CA ASN A 72 24.05 7.61 -3.60
C ASN A 72 22.83 6.77 -3.24
N TYR A 73 23.07 5.63 -2.59
CA TYR A 73 22.00 4.87 -1.97
C TYR A 73 21.28 5.72 -0.92
N TYR A 74 19.97 5.52 -0.81
CA TYR A 74 19.16 6.16 0.21
C TYR A 74 19.72 5.84 1.60
N PRO A 75 19.95 6.85 2.47
CA PRO A 75 20.62 6.63 3.74
C PRO A 75 19.69 5.88 4.70
N THR A 76 20.00 4.61 4.94
CA THR A 76 19.25 3.77 5.90
C THR A 76 19.91 3.66 7.26
N GLY A 77 21.19 4.03 7.38
CA GLY A 77 21.99 3.80 8.57
C GLY A 77 22.53 2.36 8.70
N ILE A 78 22.29 1.51 7.70
CA ILE A 78 22.61 0.08 7.73
C ILE A 78 23.85 -0.22 6.89
N SER A 79 24.70 -1.12 7.38
CA SER A 79 25.98 -1.50 6.77
C SER A 79 25.99 -2.89 6.09
N ASN A 80 24.82 -3.44 5.77
CA ASN A 80 24.68 -4.74 5.11
C ASN A 80 25.06 -4.72 3.62
N GLU A 81 25.39 -5.91 3.09
CA GLU A 81 25.63 -6.13 1.66
C GLU A 81 24.39 -5.76 0.84
N ILE A 82 24.55 -4.85 -0.13
CA ILE A 82 23.52 -4.50 -1.11
C ILE A 82 23.62 -5.46 -2.29
N VAL A 83 22.55 -6.19 -2.56
CA VAL A 83 22.50 -7.22 -3.63
C VAL A 83 21.70 -6.80 -4.84
N ASP A 84 20.84 -5.78 -4.69
CA ASP A 84 20.00 -5.27 -5.77
C ASP A 84 19.55 -3.84 -5.45
N THR A 85 18.85 -3.19 -6.38
CA THR A 85 18.48 -1.77 -6.27
C THR A 85 17.12 -1.49 -6.90
N PHE A 86 16.33 -0.65 -6.24
CA PHE A 86 15.15 -0.02 -6.82
C PHE A 86 15.39 1.47 -7.13
N ARG A 87 14.59 1.98 -8.07
CA ARG A 87 14.53 3.40 -8.41
C ARG A 87 13.13 3.92 -8.12
N VAL A 88 13.09 5.05 -7.45
CA VAL A 88 11.91 5.90 -7.25
C VAL A 88 12.38 7.34 -7.49
N PRO A 89 11.48 8.34 -7.60
CA PRO A 89 11.87 9.73 -7.84
C PRO A 89 13.02 10.15 -6.93
N TYR A 90 14.09 10.64 -7.56
CA TYR A 90 15.28 11.22 -6.92
C TYR A 90 16.11 10.27 -6.04
N ARG A 91 15.73 8.99 -5.87
CA ARG A 91 16.34 8.12 -4.84
C ARG A 91 16.66 6.71 -5.33
N LYS A 92 17.88 6.27 -5.03
CA LYS A 92 18.36 4.92 -5.33
C LYS A 92 18.21 4.08 -4.07
N ILE A 93 17.27 3.13 -4.10
CA ILE A 93 16.84 2.40 -2.91
C ILE A 93 17.62 1.08 -2.82
N PRO A 94 18.37 0.84 -1.72
CA PRO A 94 19.13 -0.39 -1.56
C PRO A 94 18.23 -1.60 -1.25
N ILE A 95 18.59 -2.75 -1.79
CA ILE A 95 18.04 -4.05 -1.39
C ILE A 95 19.15 -4.83 -0.71
N PHE A 96 18.99 -5.09 0.57
CA PHE A 96 19.99 -5.73 1.41
C PHE A 96 19.84 -7.24 1.42
N LYS A 97 20.99 -7.92 1.48
CA LYS A 97 21.07 -9.32 1.86
C LYS A 97 21.01 -9.46 3.36
N VAL A 98 20.24 -10.44 3.79
CA VAL A 98 20.06 -10.82 5.19
C VAL A 98 20.14 -12.35 5.29
N SER A 99 20.52 -12.86 6.45
CA SER A 99 20.73 -14.29 6.68
C SER A 99 19.54 -14.98 7.36
N SER A 100 18.70 -14.23 8.07
CA SER A 100 17.52 -14.75 8.76
C SER A 100 16.52 -13.65 9.10
N LEU A 101 15.29 -14.02 9.49
CA LEU A 101 14.33 -13.07 10.05
C LEU A 101 14.86 -12.37 11.32
N ASP A 102 15.59 -13.09 12.17
CA ASP A 102 16.16 -12.53 13.41
C ASP A 102 17.19 -11.43 13.12
N SER A 103 17.90 -11.51 11.98
CA SER A 103 18.82 -10.46 11.53
C SER A 103 18.12 -9.18 11.08
N ILE A 104 16.85 -9.24 10.69
CA ILE A 104 16.08 -8.08 10.20
C ILE A 104 15.55 -7.23 11.36
N SER A 105 15.11 -7.87 12.46
CA SER A 105 14.44 -7.17 13.57
C SER A 105 15.29 -6.05 14.21
N PRO A 106 16.58 -6.26 14.51
CA PRO A 106 17.46 -5.19 15.01
C PRO A 106 17.60 -4.04 14.01
N LEU A 107 17.70 -4.34 12.72
CA LEU A 107 17.83 -3.33 11.66
C LEU A 107 16.59 -2.44 11.57
N VAL A 108 15.40 -3.03 11.62
CA VAL A 108 14.14 -2.28 11.65
C VAL A 108 14.06 -1.42 12.91
N SER A 109 14.45 -1.96 14.06
CA SER A 109 14.47 -1.23 15.34
C SER A 109 15.44 -0.03 15.31
N GLU A 110 16.59 -0.16 14.64
CA GLU A 110 17.53 0.94 14.43
C GLU A 110 16.95 2.02 13.51
N MET A 111 16.28 1.62 12.42
CA MET A 111 15.59 2.56 11.54
C MET A 111 14.49 3.33 12.28
N GLU A 112 13.72 2.67 13.15
CA GLU A 112 12.69 3.30 13.99
C GLU A 112 13.31 4.37 14.90
N LYS A 113 14.39 4.03 15.62
CA LYS A 113 15.10 4.97 16.49
C LYS A 113 15.69 6.15 15.73
N ALA A 114 16.20 5.93 14.53
CA ALA A 114 16.76 6.97 13.68
C ALA A 114 15.70 7.90 13.06
N ASN A 115 14.42 7.51 13.07
CA ASN A 115 13.33 8.25 12.43
C ASN A 115 12.13 8.44 13.39
N PRO A 116 12.31 9.13 14.54
CA PRO A 116 11.29 9.20 15.60
C PRO A 116 9.97 9.88 15.19
N ASN A 117 9.99 10.72 14.14
CA ASN A 117 8.81 11.44 13.63
C ASN A 117 8.16 10.73 12.43
N TYR A 118 8.48 9.46 12.22
CA TYR A 118 7.96 8.65 11.12
C TYR A 118 7.50 7.30 11.64
N GLN A 119 6.55 6.71 10.94
CA GLN A 119 6.18 5.31 11.14
C GLN A 119 7.03 4.46 10.20
N ILE A 120 7.87 3.59 10.78
CA ILE A 120 8.55 2.56 10.01
C ILE A 120 7.60 1.38 9.86
N LEU A 121 7.28 1.05 8.62
CA LEU A 121 6.28 0.04 8.29
C LEU A 121 6.82 -0.94 7.25
N LEU A 122 6.34 -2.17 7.31
CA LEU A 122 6.80 -3.29 6.52
C LEU A 122 5.71 -3.75 5.55
N ARG A 123 6.15 -4.29 4.41
CA ARG A 123 5.28 -5.02 3.47
C ARG A 123 6.03 -6.20 2.88
N GLY A 124 5.45 -7.38 2.97
CA GLY A 124 5.94 -8.55 2.23
C GLY A 124 5.37 -8.61 0.83
N GLN A 125 6.19 -8.98 -0.16
CA GLN A 125 5.68 -9.48 -1.43
C GLN A 125 6.53 -10.66 -1.91
N HIS A 126 5.85 -11.73 -2.30
CA HIS A 126 6.51 -12.90 -2.89
C HIS A 126 7.11 -12.63 -4.28
N SER A 127 6.67 -11.57 -4.95
CA SER A 127 7.20 -11.12 -6.22
C SER A 127 7.28 -9.59 -6.27
N HIS A 128 8.18 -9.10 -7.10
CA HIS A 128 8.33 -7.71 -7.43
C HIS A 128 7.41 -7.39 -8.62
N TYR A 129 6.55 -6.38 -8.45
CA TYR A 129 5.69 -5.86 -9.49
C TYR A 129 6.24 -4.49 -9.90
N PRO A 130 6.80 -4.33 -11.10
CA PRO A 130 7.28 -3.03 -11.55
C PRO A 130 6.12 -2.13 -11.97
N ILE A 131 6.35 -0.82 -11.99
CA ILE A 131 5.50 0.08 -12.77
C ILE A 131 5.70 -0.23 -14.26
N ASP A 132 4.59 -0.35 -14.97
CA ASP A 132 4.57 -0.52 -16.41
C ASP A 132 4.71 0.86 -17.10
N ARG A 133 5.97 1.32 -17.19
CA ARG A 133 6.34 2.48 -18.01
C ARG A 133 7.00 2.02 -19.30
N ASP A 134 6.72 2.77 -20.36
CA ASP A 134 7.48 2.67 -21.60
C ASP A 134 8.97 2.96 -21.37
N LYS A 135 9.81 2.33 -22.18
CA LYS A 135 11.28 2.46 -22.14
C LYS A 135 11.72 3.90 -22.36
N ASP A 136 11.10 4.60 -23.30
CA ASP A 136 11.41 6.01 -23.56
C ASP A 136 11.04 6.86 -22.34
N GLU A 137 9.90 6.61 -21.69
CA GLU A 137 9.51 7.32 -20.47
C GLU A 137 10.52 7.07 -19.34
N LYS A 138 11.01 5.84 -19.16
CA LYS A 138 12.05 5.52 -18.19
C LYS A 138 13.37 6.22 -18.50
N ARG A 139 13.77 6.24 -19.77
CA ARG A 139 14.98 6.93 -20.23
C ARG A 139 14.89 8.43 -19.96
N HIS A 140 13.79 9.08 -20.29
CA HIS A 140 13.59 10.50 -20.01
C HIS A 140 13.57 10.80 -18.51
N LEU A 141 12.91 9.98 -17.69
CA LEU A 141 12.82 10.25 -16.25
C LEU A 141 14.11 9.94 -15.49
N TYR A 142 14.72 8.78 -15.75
CA TYR A 142 15.79 8.18 -14.95
C TYR A 142 17.15 8.08 -15.67
N GLY A 143 17.21 8.41 -16.97
CA GLY A 143 18.42 8.26 -17.78
C GLY A 143 18.76 6.81 -18.15
N SER A 144 17.87 5.85 -17.93
CA SER A 144 18.07 4.43 -18.25
C SER A 144 16.73 3.73 -18.48
N GLU A 145 16.71 2.74 -19.36
CA GLU A 145 15.56 1.86 -19.60
C GLU A 145 15.49 0.70 -18.60
N ASP A 146 16.64 0.32 -18.04
CA ASP A 146 16.83 -0.87 -17.21
C ASP A 146 16.71 -0.53 -15.71
N ILE A 147 15.68 0.24 -15.37
CA ILE A 147 15.37 0.61 -13.99
C ILE A 147 14.28 -0.30 -13.41
N LYS A 148 14.45 -0.67 -12.14
CA LYS A 148 13.45 -1.39 -11.36
C LYS A 148 12.67 -0.39 -10.52
N GLU A 149 11.51 0.04 -11.01
CA GLU A 149 10.61 0.94 -10.30
C GLU A 149 9.47 0.14 -9.67
N PRO A 150 9.37 0.07 -8.34
CA PRO A 150 8.37 -0.75 -7.67
C PRO A 150 6.96 -0.14 -7.75
N SER A 151 5.99 -0.99 -8.00
CA SER A 151 4.57 -0.68 -8.00
C SER A 151 3.94 -0.99 -6.64
N PHE A 152 3.49 0.06 -5.99
CA PHE A 152 2.68 0.06 -4.77
C PHE A 152 1.28 0.61 -5.05
N LEU A 153 0.78 0.37 -6.26
CA LEU A 153 -0.56 0.79 -6.68
C LEU A 153 -1.63 0.09 -5.83
N PRO A 154 -2.62 0.85 -5.32
CA PRO A 154 -3.76 0.26 -4.63
C PRO A 154 -4.53 -0.76 -5.48
N SER A 155 -5.23 -1.67 -4.83
CA SER A 155 -5.89 -2.80 -5.50
C SER A 155 -7.07 -2.37 -6.38
N HIS A 156 -7.72 -1.23 -6.11
CA HIS A 156 -8.80 -0.70 -6.96
C HIS A 156 -8.30 -0.32 -8.36
N LEU A 157 -7.11 0.29 -8.49
CA LEU A 157 -6.51 0.63 -9.78
C LEU A 157 -6.18 -0.63 -10.58
N ARG A 158 -5.61 -1.65 -9.92
CA ARG A 158 -5.26 -2.93 -10.55
C ARG A 158 -6.48 -3.72 -11.02
N SER A 159 -7.62 -3.53 -10.37
CA SER A 159 -8.87 -4.23 -10.68
C SER A 159 -9.88 -3.36 -11.44
N ASN A 160 -9.48 -2.16 -11.87
CA ASN A 160 -10.29 -1.18 -12.61
C ASN A 160 -11.66 -0.88 -11.96
N PHE A 161 -11.66 -0.58 -10.65
CA PHE A 161 -12.86 -0.12 -9.96
C PHE A 161 -12.92 1.42 -9.89
N ASN A 162 -14.13 1.96 -10.00
CA ASN A 162 -14.38 3.38 -9.78
C ASN A 162 -14.17 3.75 -8.30
N GLU A 163 -13.37 4.78 -8.02
CA GLU A 163 -13.02 5.20 -6.66
C GLU A 163 -14.25 5.63 -5.83
N ASN A 164 -15.16 6.43 -6.41
CA ASN A 164 -16.35 6.92 -5.71
C ASN A 164 -17.31 5.78 -5.37
N PHE A 165 -17.49 4.84 -6.31
CA PHE A 165 -18.28 3.63 -6.07
C PHE A 165 -17.70 2.86 -4.89
N MET A 166 -16.38 2.63 -4.90
CA MET A 166 -15.71 1.87 -3.87
C MET A 166 -15.80 2.54 -2.49
N HIS A 167 -15.55 3.84 -2.42
CA HIS A 167 -15.71 4.63 -1.20
C HIS A 167 -17.12 4.53 -0.63
N SER A 168 -18.14 4.73 -1.47
CA SER A 168 -19.55 4.63 -1.10
C SER A 168 -19.90 3.22 -0.61
N MET A 169 -19.42 2.19 -1.31
CA MET A 169 -19.66 0.80 -0.95
C MET A 169 -19.05 0.46 0.42
N TRP A 170 -17.78 0.80 0.66
CA TRP A 170 -17.14 0.50 1.94
C TRP A 170 -17.80 1.28 3.09
N HIS A 171 -18.15 2.55 2.87
CA HIS A 171 -18.83 3.35 3.89
C HIS A 171 -20.18 2.76 4.25
N SER A 172 -20.96 2.36 3.26
CA SER A 172 -22.23 1.68 3.48
C SER A 172 -22.05 0.39 4.26
N GLN A 173 -21.07 -0.46 3.88
CA GLN A 173 -20.85 -1.74 4.55
C GLN A 173 -20.30 -1.59 5.96
N ALA A 174 -19.35 -0.67 6.17
CA ALA A 174 -18.82 -0.38 7.49
C ALA A 174 -19.92 0.19 8.41
N ALA A 175 -20.83 1.02 7.90
CA ALA A 175 -21.92 1.58 8.69
C ALA A 175 -22.91 0.50 9.14
N ILE A 176 -23.26 -0.43 8.23
CA ILE A 176 -24.09 -1.59 8.56
C ILE A 176 -23.38 -2.47 9.59
N LEU A 177 -22.10 -2.75 9.40
CA LEU A 177 -21.32 -3.63 10.25
C LEU A 177 -21.13 -3.05 11.67
N LEU A 178 -21.00 -1.73 11.80
CA LEU A 178 -21.03 -1.03 13.10
C LEU A 178 -22.44 -0.92 13.72
N ASN A 179 -23.50 -1.23 12.99
CA ASN A 179 -24.86 -1.30 13.55
C ASN A 179 -25.22 -2.73 13.93
N ASP A 180 -24.82 -3.68 13.10
CA ASP A 180 -25.18 -5.09 13.21
C ASP A 180 -24.06 -5.97 12.63
N ILE A 181 -23.21 -6.48 13.53
CA ILE A 181 -22.24 -7.53 13.24
C ILE A 181 -22.77 -8.93 13.62
N GLY A 182 -24.06 -9.03 13.99
CA GLY A 182 -24.68 -10.25 14.49
C GLY A 182 -24.35 -10.57 15.96
N ILE A 183 -23.99 -9.55 16.75
CA ILE A 183 -23.78 -9.64 18.20
C ILE A 183 -24.69 -8.63 18.86
N ASP A 184 -25.52 -9.07 19.79
CA ASP A 184 -26.32 -8.15 20.62
C ASP A 184 -25.48 -7.65 21.80
N TYR A 185 -24.77 -6.54 21.56
CA TYR A 185 -23.91 -5.92 22.58
C TYR A 185 -24.68 -5.43 23.81
N SER A 186 -26.00 -5.25 23.73
CA SER A 186 -26.79 -4.85 24.89
C SER A 186 -27.01 -6.00 25.88
N GLU A 187 -26.95 -7.25 25.40
CA GLU A 187 -27.03 -8.46 26.20
C GLU A 187 -25.65 -8.98 26.63
N GLU A 188 -24.63 -8.82 25.78
CA GLU A 188 -23.28 -9.38 26.02
C GLU A 188 -22.38 -8.49 26.89
N LEU A 189 -22.58 -7.17 26.88
CA LEU A 189 -21.72 -6.23 27.60
C LEU A 189 -22.35 -5.77 28.92
N THR A 190 -21.50 -5.36 29.86
CA THR A 190 -21.99 -4.61 31.03
C THR A 190 -22.56 -3.25 30.59
N PRO A 191 -23.45 -2.62 31.38
CA PRO A 191 -24.00 -1.30 31.03
C PRO A 191 -22.94 -0.23 30.78
N LEU A 192 -21.81 -0.28 31.48
CA LEU A 192 -20.70 0.65 31.31
C LEU A 192 -19.98 0.43 29.98
N GLU A 193 -19.62 -0.82 29.67
CA GLU A 193 -18.98 -1.20 28.40
C GLU A 193 -19.89 -0.90 27.21
N PHE A 194 -21.19 -1.17 27.33
CA PHE A 194 -22.15 -0.85 26.29
C PHE A 194 -22.22 0.67 26.05
N GLN A 195 -22.21 1.48 27.11
CA GLN A 195 -22.18 2.94 26.98
C GLN A 195 -20.89 3.43 26.29
N GLU A 196 -19.73 2.85 26.64
CA GLU A 196 -18.45 3.15 25.99
C GLU A 196 -18.45 2.77 24.52
N TYR A 197 -18.95 1.57 24.19
CA TYR A 197 -19.14 1.10 22.83
C TYR A 197 -20.01 2.05 22.00
N GLN A 198 -21.17 2.46 22.51
CA GLN A 198 -22.07 3.40 21.84
C GLN A 198 -21.39 4.75 21.57
N LYS A 199 -20.63 5.27 22.55
CA LYS A 199 -19.88 6.52 22.42
C LYS A 199 -18.80 6.41 21.34
N ASP A 200 -18.01 5.34 21.36
CA ASP A 200 -16.94 5.10 20.39
C ASP A 200 -17.51 4.97 18.96
N ILE A 201 -18.60 4.21 18.79
CA ILE A 201 -19.26 4.07 17.50
C ILE A 201 -19.83 5.38 16.99
N MET A 202 -20.46 6.19 17.85
CA MET A 202 -20.96 7.50 17.46
C MET A 202 -19.81 8.42 17.00
N ALA A 203 -18.68 8.40 17.71
CA ALA A 203 -17.49 9.16 17.34
C ALA A 203 -16.91 8.70 15.99
N ILE A 204 -16.80 7.40 15.76
CA ILE A 204 -16.30 6.84 14.49
C ILE A 204 -17.24 7.20 13.34
N LYS A 205 -18.55 6.91 13.47
CA LYS A 205 -19.54 7.18 12.41
C LYS A 205 -19.65 8.66 12.04
N GLY A 206 -19.49 9.55 13.03
CA GLY A 206 -19.53 11.00 12.83
C GLY A 206 -18.20 11.65 12.44
N GLY A 207 -17.11 10.89 12.43
CA GLY A 207 -15.75 11.41 12.31
C GLY A 207 -14.97 10.93 11.08
N ILE A 208 -13.72 11.39 10.98
CA ILE A 208 -12.80 10.99 9.90
C ILE A 208 -12.40 9.51 9.99
N ASP A 209 -12.46 8.92 11.18
CA ASP A 209 -12.08 7.53 11.44
C ASP A 209 -12.99 6.53 10.73
N MET A 210 -14.22 6.93 10.34
CA MET A 210 -15.08 6.10 9.49
C MET A 210 -14.39 5.67 8.19
N ASN A 211 -13.68 6.61 7.53
CA ASN A 211 -12.91 6.30 6.31
C ASN A 211 -11.84 5.25 6.60
N GLY A 212 -11.13 5.42 7.73
CA GLY A 212 -10.05 4.53 8.11
C GLY A 212 -10.54 3.12 8.45
N PHE A 213 -11.62 3.04 9.22
CA PHE A 213 -12.29 1.79 9.57
C PHE A 213 -12.79 1.05 8.33
N ALA A 214 -13.50 1.75 7.44
CA ALA A 214 -14.04 1.19 6.20
C ALA A 214 -12.93 0.66 5.28
N LEU A 215 -11.85 1.43 5.11
CA LEU A 215 -10.68 1.02 4.34
C LEU A 215 -10.03 -0.22 4.93
N GLY A 216 -9.87 -0.24 6.26
CA GLY A 216 -9.11 -1.28 6.93
C GLY A 216 -9.77 -2.64 6.85
N ILE A 217 -11.10 -2.65 6.96
CA ILE A 217 -11.93 -3.82 6.71
C ILE A 217 -11.81 -4.22 5.24
N ALA A 218 -12.04 -3.31 4.29
CA ALA A 218 -12.09 -3.67 2.88
C ALA A 218 -10.86 -4.43 2.40
N GLN A 219 -9.68 -3.94 2.75
CA GLN A 219 -8.42 -4.49 2.29
C GLN A 219 -8.15 -5.91 2.81
N HIS A 220 -8.40 -6.20 4.09
CA HIS A 220 -8.08 -7.48 4.72
C HIS A 220 -9.08 -8.59 4.45
N TYR A 221 -10.24 -8.26 3.88
CA TYR A 221 -11.21 -9.24 3.40
C TYR A 221 -11.19 -9.39 1.88
N GLY A 222 -10.25 -8.74 1.18
CA GLY A 222 -10.04 -8.92 -0.27
C GLY A 222 -10.83 -7.97 -1.15
N MET A 223 -11.64 -7.08 -0.57
CA MET A 223 -12.28 -6.04 -1.36
C MET A 223 -11.20 -5.11 -1.92
N PRO A 224 -11.34 -4.63 -3.17
CA PRO A 224 -10.45 -3.60 -3.70
C PRO A 224 -10.43 -2.42 -2.72
N SER A 225 -9.32 -1.69 -2.64
CA SER A 225 -9.10 -0.56 -1.74
C SER A 225 -8.27 0.54 -2.41
N ILE A 226 -8.42 1.78 -1.92
CA ILE A 226 -7.56 2.93 -2.28
C ILE A 226 -6.26 3.00 -1.47
N GLY A 227 -6.09 2.09 -0.51
CA GLY A 227 -4.95 2.05 0.38
C GLY A 227 -3.97 0.94 0.05
N LEU A 228 -2.82 0.98 0.72
CA LEU A 228 -1.87 -0.12 0.76
C LEU A 228 -1.76 -0.69 2.18
N ASP A 229 -1.79 -2.01 2.28
CA ASP A 229 -1.62 -2.78 3.50
C ASP A 229 -0.16 -2.79 3.92
N LEU A 230 0.05 -2.44 5.17
CA LEU A 230 1.33 -2.33 5.83
C LEU A 230 1.20 -2.97 7.22
N THR A 231 2.33 -3.29 7.85
CA THR A 231 2.36 -3.87 9.20
C THR A 231 3.62 -3.43 9.93
N LYS A 232 3.59 -3.38 11.26
CA LYS A 232 4.82 -3.29 12.07
C LYS A 232 5.41 -4.67 12.38
N THR A 233 4.63 -5.72 12.17
CA THR A 233 4.99 -7.07 12.56
C THR A 233 5.81 -7.75 11.46
N LEU A 234 7.11 -7.95 11.70
CA LEU A 234 8.02 -8.60 10.76
C LEU A 234 7.54 -9.99 10.31
N LYS A 235 6.95 -10.78 11.20
CA LYS A 235 6.44 -12.12 10.88
C LYS A 235 5.29 -12.06 9.86
N VAL A 236 4.40 -11.07 9.97
CA VAL A 236 3.31 -10.84 9.01
C VAL A 236 3.89 -10.49 7.64
N ALA A 237 4.80 -9.52 7.58
CA ALA A 237 5.47 -9.15 6.34
C ALA A 237 6.27 -10.32 5.74
N ALA A 238 6.97 -11.10 6.56
CA ALA A 238 7.69 -12.29 6.12
C ALA A 238 6.74 -13.33 5.55
N TRP A 239 5.59 -13.59 6.17
CA TRP A 239 4.62 -14.55 5.66
C TRP A 239 4.16 -14.19 4.23
N PHE A 240 3.81 -12.92 3.97
CA PHE A 240 3.42 -12.45 2.63
C PHE A 240 4.56 -12.43 1.60
N ALA A 241 5.81 -12.37 2.07
CA ALA A 241 6.97 -12.48 1.20
C ALA A 241 7.31 -13.94 0.87
N LEU A 242 7.04 -14.88 1.78
CA LEU A 242 7.43 -16.28 1.66
C LEU A 242 6.31 -17.20 1.12
N ASN A 243 5.07 -16.73 1.13
CA ASN A 243 3.90 -17.48 0.67
C ASN A 243 3.15 -16.71 -0.41
N LYS A 244 2.43 -17.44 -1.26
CA LYS A 244 1.46 -16.87 -2.18
C LYS A 244 0.07 -17.40 -1.88
N MET A 245 -0.92 -16.54 -2.10
CA MET A 245 -2.33 -16.89 -2.05
C MET A 245 -2.84 -17.17 -3.46
N ILE A 246 -3.56 -18.27 -3.63
CA ILE A 246 -4.22 -18.70 -4.84
C ILE A 246 -5.72 -18.67 -4.54
N ILE A 247 -6.42 -17.72 -5.15
CA ILE A 247 -7.85 -17.47 -4.92
C ILE A 247 -8.59 -17.91 -6.19
N ASP A 248 -9.58 -18.78 -6.06
CA ASP A 248 -10.44 -19.19 -7.18
C ASP A 248 -11.56 -18.17 -7.46
N ASN A 249 -12.47 -18.51 -8.39
CA ASN A 249 -13.55 -17.61 -8.81
C ASN A 249 -14.63 -17.44 -7.72
N GLU A 250 -14.74 -18.42 -6.84
CA GLU A 250 -15.65 -18.49 -5.71
C GLU A 250 -15.05 -17.80 -4.47
N GLY A 251 -13.78 -17.40 -4.54
CA GLY A 251 -13.04 -16.76 -3.45
C GLY A 251 -12.46 -17.76 -2.45
N ILE A 252 -12.46 -19.06 -2.74
CA ILE A 252 -11.77 -20.05 -1.91
C ILE A 252 -10.27 -19.86 -2.13
N THR A 253 -9.56 -19.71 -1.03
CA THR A 253 -8.14 -19.42 -0.99
C THR A 253 -7.38 -20.63 -0.52
N LYS A 254 -6.35 -20.97 -1.30
CA LYS A 254 -5.27 -21.86 -0.88
C LYS A 254 -3.98 -21.07 -0.83
N THR A 255 -3.08 -21.52 0.01
CA THR A 255 -1.76 -20.93 0.18
C THR A 255 -0.72 -21.99 -0.07
N GLU A 256 0.40 -21.55 -0.60
CA GLU A 256 1.58 -22.38 -0.68
C GLU A 256 2.84 -21.53 -0.51
N PRO A 257 3.89 -22.08 0.15
CA PRO A 257 5.21 -21.50 0.12
C PRO A 257 5.68 -21.29 -1.32
N ILE A 258 6.33 -20.16 -1.58
CA ILE A 258 6.90 -19.94 -2.91
C ILE A 258 8.14 -20.81 -3.13
N LYS A 259 8.35 -21.18 -4.39
CA LYS A 259 9.52 -21.99 -4.80
C LYS A 259 10.64 -21.12 -5.38
N ASP A 260 10.27 -20.00 -6.02
CA ASP A 260 11.20 -19.04 -6.59
C ASP A 260 11.25 -17.77 -5.72
N PHE A 261 12.40 -17.52 -5.10
CA PHE A 261 12.66 -16.36 -4.25
C PHE A 261 13.34 -15.21 -4.99
N LYS A 262 13.58 -15.32 -6.31
CA LYS A 262 14.29 -14.34 -7.13
C LYS A 262 13.72 -12.93 -7.02
N ASN A 263 12.43 -12.77 -6.73
CA ASN A 263 11.78 -11.48 -6.53
C ASN A 263 11.09 -11.30 -5.16
N SER A 264 11.24 -12.25 -4.25
CA SER A 264 10.67 -12.17 -2.91
C SER A 264 11.43 -11.18 -2.02
N ILE A 265 10.70 -10.22 -1.45
CA ILE A 265 11.25 -9.06 -0.74
C ILE A 265 10.32 -8.64 0.42
N ILE A 266 10.92 -8.23 1.54
CA ILE A 266 10.25 -7.38 2.54
C ILE A 266 10.65 -5.94 2.29
N TYR A 267 9.70 -5.08 1.96
CA TYR A 267 9.90 -3.64 1.80
C TYR A 267 9.78 -2.93 3.14
N VAL A 268 10.61 -1.92 3.35
CA VAL A 268 10.57 -1.04 4.52
C VAL A 268 10.27 0.38 4.07
N PHE A 269 9.23 0.96 4.66
CA PHE A 269 8.77 2.32 4.38
C PHE A 269 9.01 3.21 5.58
N ARG A 270 9.43 4.44 5.32
CA ARG A 270 9.50 5.53 6.29
C ARG A 270 8.36 6.49 6.01
N CYS A 271 7.20 6.22 6.61
CA CYS A 271 5.96 6.94 6.33
C CYS A 271 5.79 8.15 7.26
N PRO A 272 5.49 9.35 6.73
CA PRO A 272 5.00 10.46 7.55
C PRO A 272 3.77 10.06 8.36
N GLU A 273 3.65 10.50 9.60
CA GLU A 273 2.58 10.08 10.52
C GLU A 273 1.17 10.38 10.00
N ASN A 274 1.02 11.45 9.20
CA ASN A 274 -0.25 11.87 8.60
C ASN A 274 -0.55 11.18 7.25
N SER A 275 0.32 10.27 6.80
CA SER A 275 0.14 9.50 5.55
C SER A 275 -0.35 8.07 5.79
N VAL A 276 -0.34 7.64 7.06
CA VAL A 276 -0.68 6.29 7.50
C VAL A 276 -1.50 6.29 8.78
N PHE A 277 -2.24 5.22 9.02
CA PHE A 277 -2.92 4.98 10.30
C PHE A 277 -2.98 3.50 10.62
N SER A 278 -3.09 3.14 11.90
CA SER A 278 -3.31 1.77 12.36
C SER A 278 -4.80 1.45 12.41
N TYR A 279 -5.18 0.21 12.12
CA TYR A 279 -6.54 -0.28 12.30
C TYR A 279 -7.01 -0.14 13.76
N SER A 280 -6.12 -0.44 14.70
CA SER A 280 -6.38 -0.36 16.14
C SER A 280 -6.81 1.03 16.61
N ARG A 281 -6.41 2.10 15.90
CA ARG A 281 -6.80 3.49 16.21
C ARG A 281 -8.22 3.80 15.73
N VAL A 282 -8.64 3.22 14.62
CA VAL A 282 -9.87 3.60 13.89
C VAL A 282 -11.02 2.63 14.10
N ARG A 283 -10.79 1.47 14.74
CA ARG A 283 -11.83 0.52 15.13
C ARG A 283 -12.43 0.89 16.50
N PRO A 284 -13.69 0.52 16.78
CA PRO A 284 -14.23 0.64 18.14
C PRO A 284 -13.38 -0.18 19.12
N LYS A 285 -13.19 0.30 20.35
CA LYS A 285 -12.35 -0.41 21.35
C LYS A 285 -12.94 -1.78 21.70
N ILE A 286 -14.26 -1.82 21.82
CA ILE A 286 -15.04 -3.04 22.06
C ILE A 286 -15.60 -3.47 20.72
N PHE A 287 -14.89 -4.36 20.04
CA PHE A 287 -15.26 -4.85 18.72
C PHE A 287 -14.65 -6.24 18.50
N PRO A 288 -15.25 -7.10 17.66
CA PRO A 288 -14.70 -8.43 17.44
C PRO A 288 -13.37 -8.28 16.73
N SER A 289 -12.38 -9.04 17.20
CA SER A 289 -11.11 -9.16 16.50
C SER A 289 -11.32 -9.87 15.16
N GLY A 290 -10.63 -9.42 14.12
CA GLY A 290 -10.64 -10.06 12.80
C GLY A 290 -9.28 -10.05 12.12
N ARG A 291 -9.26 -10.33 10.82
CA ARG A 291 -8.01 -10.33 10.02
C ARG A 291 -7.15 -9.06 10.16
N PRO A 292 -7.69 -7.83 10.17
CA PRO A 292 -6.87 -6.64 10.39
C PRO A 292 -6.12 -6.65 11.73
N ASP A 293 -6.73 -7.17 12.79
CA ASP A 293 -6.11 -7.25 14.12
C ASP A 293 -5.00 -8.31 14.13
N ALA A 294 -5.29 -9.49 13.56
CA ALA A 294 -4.34 -10.59 13.45
C ALA A 294 -3.09 -10.23 12.64
N GLN A 295 -3.21 -9.30 11.69
CA GLN A 295 -2.13 -8.87 10.80
C GLN A 295 -1.43 -7.59 11.28
N ASP A 296 -1.82 -7.04 12.44
CA ASP A 296 -1.35 -5.75 12.95
C ASP A 296 -1.40 -4.68 11.84
N ALA A 297 -2.61 -4.47 11.34
CA ALA A 297 -2.86 -3.74 10.12
C ALA A 297 -2.58 -2.24 10.24
N TRP A 298 -1.78 -1.75 9.30
CA TRP A 298 -1.58 -0.34 8.99
C TRP A 298 -1.95 -0.04 7.55
N PHE A 299 -2.35 1.19 7.28
CA PHE A 299 -2.79 1.60 5.94
C PHE A 299 -2.10 2.86 5.49
N GLY A 300 -1.51 2.83 4.30
CA GLY A 300 -1.12 4.03 3.57
C GLY A 300 -2.27 4.51 2.70
N HIS A 301 -2.70 5.77 2.87
CA HIS A 301 -3.87 6.34 2.19
C HIS A 301 -3.50 7.42 1.16
N VAL A 302 -2.34 7.26 0.52
CA VAL A 302 -1.75 8.26 -0.38
C VAL A 302 -1.85 7.91 -1.87
N GLY A 303 -2.33 6.72 -2.22
CA GLY A 303 -2.35 6.21 -3.61
C GLY A 303 -3.58 6.58 -4.43
N TRP A 304 -4.01 7.85 -4.42
CA TRP A 304 -5.20 8.32 -5.13
C TRP A 304 -4.87 9.47 -6.11
N GLY A 305 -5.82 9.86 -6.96
CA GLY A 305 -5.64 10.97 -7.90
C GLY A 305 -4.45 10.80 -8.85
N TYR A 306 -3.59 11.83 -8.95
CA TYR A 306 -2.41 11.85 -9.83
C TYR A 306 -1.10 11.45 -9.14
N ALA A 307 -1.12 10.88 -7.94
CA ALA A 307 0.05 10.27 -7.32
C ALA A 307 -0.24 8.82 -6.89
N LYS A 308 -0.64 8.01 -7.87
CA LYS A 308 -1.13 6.63 -7.66
C LYS A 308 -0.13 5.71 -6.95
N ASN A 309 1.16 5.97 -7.13
CA ASN A 309 2.29 5.24 -6.51
C ASN A 309 3.03 6.06 -5.44
N GLN A 310 2.37 7.05 -4.81
CA GLN A 310 3.01 7.95 -3.86
C GLN A 310 3.71 7.22 -2.70
N LEU A 311 3.24 6.04 -2.29
CA LEU A 311 3.90 5.27 -1.24
C LEU A 311 5.33 4.84 -1.61
N GLY A 312 5.64 4.69 -2.90
CA GLY A 312 7.01 4.47 -3.37
C GLY A 312 7.96 5.62 -2.97
N SER A 313 7.44 6.83 -2.78
CA SER A 313 8.21 7.97 -2.25
C SER A 313 8.57 7.84 -0.76
N TYR A 314 8.00 6.87 -0.04
CA TYR A 314 8.35 6.55 1.34
C TYR A 314 9.22 5.31 1.47
N LEU A 315 9.48 4.60 0.36
CA LEU A 315 10.35 3.42 0.38
C LEU A 315 11.77 3.80 0.84
N MET A 316 12.30 3.04 1.79
CA MET A 316 13.59 3.24 2.43
C MET A 316 14.59 2.17 1.99
N CYS A 317 14.21 0.90 2.03
CA CYS A 317 14.98 -0.23 1.52
C CYS A 317 14.11 -1.48 1.31
N GLY A 318 14.73 -2.55 0.81
CA GLY A 318 14.17 -3.89 0.84
C GLY A 318 15.12 -4.90 1.47
N PHE A 319 14.58 -5.99 2.02
CA PHE A 319 15.33 -7.16 2.46
C PHE A 319 15.04 -8.32 1.54
N LYS A 320 16.11 -8.92 1.00
CA LYS A 320 16.01 -10.04 0.09
C LYS A 320 15.72 -11.34 0.84
N MET A 321 14.61 -12.01 0.49
CA MET A 321 14.21 -13.25 1.14
C MET A 321 14.89 -14.47 0.52
N GLN A 322 15.05 -15.53 1.32
CA GLN A 322 15.67 -16.79 0.92
C GLN A 322 14.83 -17.98 1.40
N PRO A 323 14.97 -19.18 0.78
CA PRO A 323 14.18 -20.37 1.15
C PRO A 323 14.22 -20.72 2.64
N ASP A 324 15.40 -20.62 3.27
CA ASP A 324 15.60 -21.01 4.67
C ASP A 324 14.78 -20.17 5.66
N PHE A 325 14.25 -19.02 5.23
CA PHE A 325 13.46 -18.12 6.08
C PHE A 325 12.08 -18.69 6.37
N LEU A 326 11.60 -19.67 5.58
CA LEU A 326 10.39 -20.43 5.88
C LEU A 326 10.47 -21.10 7.27
N ASN A 327 11.66 -21.53 7.69
CA ASN A 327 11.88 -22.16 9.00
C ASN A 327 11.77 -21.17 10.16
N GLY A 328 11.85 -19.86 9.89
CA GLY A 328 11.72 -18.80 10.89
C GLY A 328 10.27 -18.38 11.18
N LEU A 329 9.29 -18.88 10.41
CA LEU A 329 7.87 -18.61 10.66
C LEU A 329 7.31 -19.60 11.70
N PRO A 330 6.40 -19.16 12.59
CA PRO A 330 5.70 -20.07 13.48
C PRO A 330 4.93 -21.15 12.68
N LYS A 331 4.85 -22.36 13.24
CA LYS A 331 3.98 -23.41 12.66
C LYS A 331 2.53 -22.93 12.68
N ASP A 332 1.80 -23.26 11.62
CA ASP A 332 0.39 -22.90 11.44
C ASP A 332 0.07 -21.39 11.53
N PHE A 333 1.07 -20.50 11.39
CA PHE A 333 0.90 -19.05 11.52
C PHE A 333 -0.17 -18.47 10.59
N GLU A 334 -0.43 -19.12 9.45
CA GLU A 334 -1.53 -18.75 8.56
C GLU A 334 -2.90 -18.77 9.24
N LYS A 335 -3.17 -19.76 10.11
CA LYS A 335 -4.45 -19.86 10.82
C LYS A 335 -4.66 -18.66 11.75
N ASP A 336 -3.57 -18.11 12.28
CA ASP A 336 -3.60 -16.90 13.10
C ASP A 336 -3.89 -15.67 12.21
N LEU A 337 -3.24 -15.55 11.05
CA LEU A 337 -3.41 -14.41 10.12
C LEU A 337 -4.78 -14.38 9.44
N PHE A 338 -5.36 -15.55 9.18
CA PHE A 338 -6.61 -15.73 8.44
C PHE A 338 -7.55 -16.65 9.22
N PRO A 339 -8.12 -16.17 10.35
CA PRO A 339 -9.11 -16.93 11.09
C PRO A 339 -10.29 -17.34 10.18
N LYS A 340 -10.83 -18.53 10.44
CA LYS A 340 -12.01 -19.04 9.75
C LYS A 340 -13.25 -18.22 10.11
N LYS A 341 -14.30 -18.28 9.29
CA LYS A 341 -15.53 -17.49 9.45
C LYS A 341 -16.25 -17.76 10.78
N GLU A 342 -16.03 -18.91 11.39
CA GLU A 342 -16.59 -19.27 12.71
C GLU A 342 -15.96 -18.46 13.84
N TYR A 343 -14.72 -18.00 13.66
CA TYR A 343 -13.94 -17.23 14.63
C TYR A 343 -13.75 -15.76 14.22
N ASP A 344 -14.27 -15.38 13.05
CA ASP A 344 -14.19 -14.03 12.50
C ASP A 344 -15.60 -13.54 12.10
N PRO A 345 -16.29 -12.84 13.02
CA PRO A 345 -17.64 -12.31 12.76
C PRO A 345 -17.69 -11.35 11.57
N ILE A 346 -16.60 -10.63 11.30
CA ILE A 346 -16.50 -9.70 10.17
C ILE A 346 -16.46 -10.48 8.86
N LEU A 347 -15.65 -11.54 8.77
CA LEU A 347 -15.64 -12.44 7.61
C LEU A 347 -17.01 -13.08 7.40
N ASN A 348 -17.66 -13.55 8.47
CA ASN A 348 -18.98 -14.16 8.39
C ASN A 348 -20.02 -13.17 7.81
N TYR A 349 -19.97 -11.90 8.22
CA TYR A 349 -20.79 -10.84 7.64
C TYR A 349 -20.57 -10.73 6.12
N PHE A 350 -19.30 -10.65 5.68
CA PHE A 350 -18.96 -10.53 4.27
C PHE A 350 -19.37 -11.75 3.44
N VAL A 351 -19.24 -12.96 3.98
CA VAL A 351 -19.67 -14.19 3.31
C VAL A 351 -21.20 -14.23 3.18
N LYS A 352 -21.94 -13.86 4.23
CA LYS A 352 -23.42 -13.74 4.16
C LYS A 352 -23.82 -12.73 3.10
N MET A 353 -23.15 -11.58 3.04
CA MET A 353 -23.40 -10.55 2.04
C MET A 353 -23.11 -11.06 0.62
N LYS A 354 -21.96 -11.70 0.40
CA LYS A 354 -21.57 -12.30 -0.90
C LYS A 354 -22.66 -13.25 -1.41
N ASN A 355 -23.29 -14.01 -0.52
CA ASN A 355 -24.33 -14.98 -0.87
C ASN A 355 -25.73 -14.38 -1.10
N ARG A 356 -25.95 -13.07 -0.87
CA ARG A 356 -27.23 -12.43 -1.18
C ARG A 356 -27.35 -12.23 -2.69
N GLY A 357 -28.46 -12.65 -3.28
CA GLY A 357 -28.73 -12.53 -4.72
C GLY A 357 -29.01 -11.11 -5.22
N CYS A 358 -29.17 -10.13 -4.33
CA CYS A 358 -29.59 -8.76 -4.68
C CYS A 358 -28.47 -7.86 -5.22
N TYR A 359 -27.20 -8.27 -5.13
CA TYR A 359 -26.07 -7.47 -5.62
C TYR A 359 -25.75 -7.80 -7.08
N GLU A 360 -25.64 -6.76 -7.91
CA GLU A 360 -25.35 -6.84 -9.33
C GLU A 360 -24.11 -5.98 -9.70
N SER A 361 -23.66 -6.08 -10.94
CA SER A 361 -22.67 -5.16 -11.55
C SER A 361 -21.37 -5.02 -10.72
N GLU A 362 -20.91 -3.79 -10.45
CA GLU A 362 -19.67 -3.52 -9.70
C GLU A 362 -19.72 -4.05 -8.26
N ALA A 363 -20.88 -4.04 -7.61
CA ALA A 363 -21.03 -4.59 -6.27
C ALA A 363 -20.79 -6.10 -6.27
N ARG A 364 -21.39 -6.84 -7.22
CA ARG A 364 -21.11 -8.27 -7.39
C ARG A 364 -19.62 -8.53 -7.67
N ARG A 365 -19.01 -7.73 -8.54
CA ARG A 365 -17.59 -7.84 -8.88
C ARG A 365 -16.70 -7.65 -7.65
N ALA A 366 -17.00 -6.68 -6.80
CA ALA A 366 -16.25 -6.45 -5.56
C ALA A 366 -16.44 -7.57 -4.53
N LEU A 367 -17.68 -8.04 -4.33
CA LEU A 367 -17.98 -9.13 -3.40
C LEU A 367 -17.33 -10.45 -3.80
N ASN A 368 -17.19 -10.71 -5.11
CA ASN A 368 -16.51 -11.91 -5.59
C ASN A 368 -15.01 -11.94 -5.22
N LYS A 369 -14.40 -10.79 -4.91
CA LYS A 369 -13.02 -10.72 -4.41
C LYS A 369 -12.87 -11.08 -2.93
N ILE A 370 -13.97 -11.20 -2.19
CA ILE A 370 -13.92 -11.66 -0.81
C ILE A 370 -13.39 -13.07 -0.76
N TYR A 371 -12.36 -13.28 0.06
CA TYR A 371 -11.62 -14.53 0.10
C TYR A 371 -11.76 -15.29 1.42
N LEU A 372 -11.82 -16.62 1.33
CA LEU A 372 -12.12 -17.58 2.38
C LEU A 372 -11.01 -18.64 2.44
N PHE A 373 -10.50 -18.92 3.64
CA PHE A 373 -9.66 -20.08 3.89
C PHE A 373 -10.54 -21.23 4.39
N GLU A 374 -10.39 -22.43 3.81
CA GLU A 374 -11.16 -23.63 4.19
C GLU A 374 -10.57 -24.41 5.36
#